data_AF-A0AAD7K422-F1
#
_entry.id   AF-A0AAD7K422-F1
#
_cell.length_a   1.000
_cell.length_b   1.000
_cell.length_c   1.000
_cell.angle_alpha   90.00
_cell.angle_beta   90.00
_cell.angle_gamma   90.00
#
_symmetry.space_group_name_H-M   'P 1'
#
loop_
_entity.id
_entity.type
_entity.pdbx_description
1 polymer ?
#
loop_
_entity_poly.entity_id
_entity_poly.type
_entity_poly.pdbx_seq_one_letter_code
_entity_poly.pdbx_strand_id
1 'polypeptide(L)'
;MFLASSFFLPLTFFSAEPPLARCPFVVEPEHHDLGRMNLKCRHCDALHWSGEKLAKSSNASPEFGMCCNHGKVEIGKLEDPPERLKRLLLDNGPQGKEFRNNMWQYNIALSFTSLGVKENQSVSRGSGSPIFKIQGELCHKAGSLIPTPGRVPSYAQLYIYEPHAALEYRIQNNNNLRRDTMDLLQEVVTANHQYADIFMHADEVLHQHPDAPEATVRLRVAPGVHRRWGNLPTADEVAVILPGDQSEQQARDIVLRKRYGPLMHISNLHPAYTPLYYVLPFPHRENGWHPDL
;
A
#
# COMPACT_ATOMS: atom_id res chain seq x y z
N MET A 1 6.02 -49.00 -71.19
CA MET A 1 5.06 -48.17 -70.42
C MET A 1 5.73 -47.91 -69.07
N PHE A 2 6.20 -46.68 -68.88
CA PHE A 2 7.08 -46.29 -67.78
C PHE A 2 6.35 -46.28 -66.43
N LEU A 3 6.94 -46.93 -65.42
CA LEU A 3 6.55 -46.78 -64.01
C LEU A 3 7.30 -45.58 -63.44
N ALA A 4 6.57 -44.53 -63.04
CA ALA A 4 7.11 -43.39 -62.33
C ALA A 4 7.09 -43.64 -60.81
N SER A 5 8.25 -43.45 -60.20
CA SER A 5 8.48 -43.43 -58.75
C SER A 5 7.84 -42.20 -58.08
N SER A 6 7.51 -42.29 -56.79
CA SER A 6 7.67 -41.19 -55.85
C SER A 6 7.86 -41.74 -54.44
N PHE A 7 9.09 -41.57 -53.94
CA PHE A 7 9.54 -41.86 -52.58
C PHE A 7 8.92 -40.86 -51.58
N PHE A 8 8.42 -41.35 -50.45
CA PHE A 8 8.15 -40.53 -49.27
C PHE A 8 9.47 -40.32 -48.51
N LEU A 9 9.90 -39.06 -48.36
CA LEU A 9 10.95 -38.68 -47.40
C LEU A 9 10.30 -38.24 -46.08
N PRO A 10 10.82 -38.64 -44.91
CA PRO A 10 10.33 -38.17 -43.62
C PRO A 10 10.80 -36.72 -43.37
N LEU A 11 9.85 -35.83 -43.07
CA LEU A 11 10.16 -34.47 -42.60
C LEU A 11 10.73 -34.56 -41.17
N THR A 12 12.05 -34.44 -41.07
CA THR A 12 12.73 -34.15 -39.80
C THR A 12 12.61 -32.64 -39.55
N PHE A 13 11.85 -32.24 -38.55
CA PHE A 13 11.87 -30.88 -38.03
C PHE A 13 13.20 -30.66 -37.30
N PHE A 14 14.20 -30.14 -38.02
CA PHE A 14 15.32 -29.47 -37.38
C PHE A 14 14.83 -28.12 -36.85
N SER A 15 14.79 -27.96 -35.53
CA SER A 15 14.74 -26.62 -34.93
C SER A 15 16.06 -25.94 -35.27
N ALA A 16 16.05 -25.09 -36.28
CA ALA A 16 17.20 -24.25 -36.59
C ALA A 16 17.34 -23.24 -35.45
N GLU A 17 18.44 -23.33 -34.68
CA GLU A 17 18.81 -22.26 -33.77
C GLU A 17 18.87 -20.94 -34.58
N PRO A 18 18.22 -19.86 -34.11
CA PRO A 18 18.25 -18.61 -34.83
C PRO A 18 19.71 -18.12 -34.95
N PRO A 19 20.05 -17.41 -36.04
CA PRO A 19 21.38 -16.82 -36.17
C PRO A 19 21.69 -15.94 -34.96
N LEU A 20 22.96 -15.88 -34.52
CA LEU A 20 23.42 -15.15 -33.33
C LEU A 20 22.81 -13.73 -33.16
N ALA A 21 22.56 -13.01 -34.26
CA ALA A 21 21.92 -11.70 -34.26
C ALA A 21 20.41 -11.68 -33.91
N ARG A 22 19.78 -12.85 -33.81
CA ARG A 22 18.37 -13.09 -33.47
C ARG A 22 18.20 -13.89 -32.18
N CYS A 23 19.29 -14.29 -31.52
CA CYS A 23 19.24 -14.77 -30.16
C CYS A 23 18.89 -13.59 -29.23
N PRO A 24 17.95 -13.73 -28.29
CA PRO A 24 17.75 -12.72 -27.26
C PRO A 24 19.08 -12.48 -26.55
N PHE A 25 19.52 -11.23 -26.48
CA PHE A 25 20.66 -10.85 -25.66
C PHE A 25 20.28 -11.03 -24.19
N VAL A 26 20.56 -12.22 -23.65
CA VAL A 26 20.39 -12.51 -22.23
C VAL A 26 21.64 -12.01 -21.53
N VAL A 27 21.65 -10.74 -21.13
CA VAL A 27 22.47 -10.36 -19.97
C VAL A 27 21.72 -10.94 -18.80
N GLU A 28 22.22 -12.03 -18.23
CA GLU A 28 21.88 -12.31 -16.84
C GLU A 28 22.44 -11.13 -16.06
N PRO A 29 21.60 -10.24 -15.51
CA PRO A 29 22.11 -9.11 -14.76
C PRO A 29 22.95 -9.68 -13.63
N GLU A 30 24.22 -9.27 -13.52
CA GLU A 30 25.03 -9.60 -12.35
C GLU A 30 24.25 -9.13 -11.12
N HIS A 31 23.75 -10.10 -10.36
CA HIS A 31 22.99 -9.81 -9.16
C HIS A 31 23.97 -9.24 -8.13
N HIS A 32 23.84 -7.95 -7.84
CA HIS A 32 24.64 -7.31 -6.82
C HIS A 32 24.17 -7.77 -5.43
N ASP A 33 24.84 -8.78 -4.87
CA ASP A 33 24.55 -9.29 -3.54
C ASP A 33 25.35 -8.52 -2.48
N LEU A 34 24.65 -7.74 -1.65
CA LEU A 34 25.21 -7.01 -0.52
C LEU A 34 25.38 -7.88 0.73
N GLY A 35 25.00 -9.16 0.67
CA GLY A 35 24.95 -10.08 1.80
C GLY A 35 23.75 -9.85 2.71
N ARG A 36 23.82 -10.37 3.93
CA ARG A 36 22.75 -10.23 4.92
C ARG A 36 22.73 -8.82 5.53
N MET A 37 21.54 -8.25 5.68
CA MET A 37 21.29 -7.04 6.45
C MET A 37 21.19 -7.42 7.95
N ASN A 38 22.33 -7.64 8.60
CA ASN A 38 22.37 -8.16 9.98
C ASN A 38 23.25 -7.35 10.95
N LEU A 39 23.86 -6.25 10.50
CA LEU A 39 24.65 -5.38 11.37
C LEU A 39 23.72 -4.40 12.08
N LYS A 40 23.69 -4.44 13.41
CA LYS A 40 22.85 -3.56 14.22
C LYS A 40 23.53 -2.23 14.48
N CYS A 41 22.81 -1.13 14.27
CA CYS A 41 23.23 0.18 14.76
C CYS A 41 23.18 0.20 16.29
N ARG A 42 24.26 0.66 16.93
CA ARG A 42 24.37 0.74 18.40
C ARG A 42 23.42 1.74 19.07
N HIS A 43 22.83 2.65 18.29
CA HIS A 43 22.01 3.75 18.80
C HIS A 43 20.50 3.49 18.66
N CYS A 44 20.06 2.86 17.57
CA CYS A 44 18.63 2.68 17.28
C CYS A 44 18.23 1.25 16.88
N ASP A 45 19.14 0.28 17.02
CA ASP A 45 18.91 -1.14 16.69
C ASP A 45 18.61 -1.46 15.20
N ALA A 46 18.59 -0.45 14.32
CA ALA A 46 18.36 -0.63 12.88
C ALA A 46 19.39 -1.58 12.25
N LEU A 47 18.92 -2.45 11.36
CA LEU A 47 19.75 -3.41 10.64
C LEU A 47 20.32 -2.78 9.36
N HIS A 48 21.59 -3.06 9.10
CA HIS A 48 22.34 -2.52 7.97
C HIS A 48 23.14 -3.61 7.26
N TRP A 49 23.47 -3.34 5.99
CA TRP A 49 24.50 -4.09 5.27
C TRP A 49 25.89 -3.57 5.64
N SER A 50 26.91 -4.41 5.48
CA SER A 50 28.31 -4.03 5.75
C SER A 50 28.79 -2.84 4.92
N GLY A 51 28.30 -2.71 3.68
CA GLY A 51 28.62 -1.61 2.77
C GLY A 51 28.04 -0.25 3.17
N GLU A 52 27.03 -0.19 4.04
CA GLU A 52 26.40 1.07 4.48
C GLU A 52 27.13 1.74 5.65
N LYS A 53 28.15 1.07 6.17
CA LYS A 53 28.97 1.53 7.27
C LYS A 53 29.71 2.82 6.88
N LEU A 54 29.84 3.76 7.81
CA LEU A 54 30.65 4.97 7.63
C LEU A 54 32.11 4.61 7.35
N ALA A 55 32.72 5.25 6.34
CA ALA A 55 34.09 4.99 5.90
C ALA A 55 35.14 5.10 7.03
N LYS A 56 34.88 5.94 8.04
CA LYS A 56 35.78 6.15 9.19
C LYS A 56 35.66 5.07 10.28
N SER A 57 34.68 4.18 10.19
CA SER A 57 34.42 3.16 11.23
C SER A 57 35.01 1.80 10.85
N SER A 58 35.29 0.98 11.87
CA SER A 58 35.95 -0.31 11.69
C SER A 58 34.95 -1.45 11.42
N ASN A 59 35.42 -2.59 10.91
CA ASN A 59 34.56 -3.77 10.75
C ASN A 59 34.19 -4.41 12.10
N ALA A 60 35.05 -4.24 13.12
CA ALA A 60 34.78 -4.74 14.47
C ALA A 60 33.76 -3.87 15.22
N SER A 61 33.68 -2.59 14.89
CA SER A 61 32.76 -1.62 15.49
C SER A 61 32.15 -0.74 14.40
N PRO A 62 31.21 -1.27 13.61
CA PRO A 62 30.59 -0.51 12.53
C PRO A 62 29.75 0.65 13.07
N GLU A 63 29.75 1.76 12.35
CA GLU A 63 28.92 2.94 12.63
C GLU A 63 28.10 3.30 11.41
N PHE A 64 26.88 3.81 11.63
CA PHE A 64 25.92 4.09 10.58
C PHE A 64 25.35 5.50 10.74
N GLY A 65 25.28 6.23 9.63
CA GLY A 65 24.71 7.58 9.57
C GLY A 65 23.27 7.60 9.04
N MET A 66 22.86 6.58 8.28
CA MET A 66 21.61 6.61 7.51
C MET A 66 20.35 6.38 8.35
N CYS A 67 20.46 5.74 9.51
CA CYS A 67 19.33 5.50 10.39
C CYS A 67 19.09 6.70 11.32
N CYS A 68 19.88 6.84 12.38
CA CYS A 68 19.70 7.84 13.44
C CYS A 68 20.68 9.01 13.37
N ASN A 69 21.33 9.23 12.22
CA ASN A 69 22.40 10.22 12.06
C ASN A 69 23.47 10.08 13.16
N HIS A 70 23.95 8.85 13.39
CA HIS A 70 24.93 8.54 14.43
C HIS A 70 24.46 8.90 15.86
N GLY A 71 23.21 8.57 16.18
CA GLY A 71 22.61 8.83 17.50
C GLY A 71 22.17 10.27 17.75
N LYS A 72 22.26 11.15 16.73
CA LYS A 72 21.79 12.55 16.84
C LYS A 72 20.28 12.67 16.71
N VAL A 73 19.64 11.70 16.07
CA VAL A 73 18.19 11.61 15.92
C VAL A 73 17.74 10.39 16.70
N GLU A 74 16.91 10.62 17.71
CA GLU A 74 16.21 9.53 18.36
C GLU A 74 15.14 8.99 17.41
N ILE A 75 15.21 7.71 17.09
CA ILE A 75 14.16 6.99 16.34
C ILE A 75 13.64 5.95 17.32
N GLY A 76 12.53 6.24 17.95
CA GLY A 76 11.79 5.26 18.73
C GLY A 76 11.25 4.12 17.88
N LYS A 77 10.92 3.06 18.62
CA LYS A 77 10.76 1.73 18.08
C LYS A 77 9.41 1.60 17.40
N LEU A 78 9.39 0.91 16.27
CA LEU A 78 8.15 0.46 15.66
C LEU A 78 7.44 -0.48 16.64
N GLU A 79 6.15 -0.27 16.81
CA GLU A 79 5.33 -1.18 17.61
C GLU A 79 5.17 -2.51 16.86
N ASP A 80 5.11 -3.60 17.62
CA ASP A 80 4.81 -4.90 17.04
C ASP A 80 3.39 -4.87 16.44
N PRO A 81 3.15 -5.46 15.26
CA PRO A 81 1.81 -5.49 14.68
C PRO A 81 0.85 -6.27 15.60
N PRO A 82 -0.47 -6.02 15.51
CA PRO A 82 -1.46 -6.76 16.28
C PRO A 82 -1.25 -8.28 16.18
N GLU A 83 -1.39 -8.99 17.30
CA GLU A 83 -0.94 -10.38 17.45
C GLU A 83 -1.51 -11.33 16.37
N ARG A 84 -2.72 -11.06 15.88
CA ARG A 84 -3.34 -11.84 14.79
C ARG A 84 -2.63 -11.62 13.44
N LEU A 85 -2.27 -10.39 13.12
CA LEU A 85 -1.48 -10.05 11.94
C LEU A 85 -0.05 -10.57 12.08
N LYS A 86 0.56 -10.44 13.27
CA LYS A 86 1.90 -10.98 13.57
C LYS A 86 1.97 -12.49 13.34
N ARG A 87 0.99 -13.25 13.84
CA ARG A 87 0.90 -14.70 13.61
C ARG A 87 0.81 -15.05 12.13
N LEU A 88 0.01 -14.31 11.36
CA LEU A 88 -0.14 -14.53 9.93
C LEU A 88 1.17 -14.24 9.16
N LEU A 89 1.91 -13.19 9.55
CA LEU A 89 3.22 -12.86 9.00
C LEU A 89 4.26 -13.97 9.27
N LEU A 90 4.21 -14.61 10.43
CA LEU A 90 5.18 -15.63 10.87
C LEU A 90 4.77 -17.07 10.56
N ASP A 91 3.51 -17.32 10.18
CA ASP A 91 2.98 -18.67 9.96
C ASP A 91 3.62 -19.34 8.73
N ASN A 92 4.25 -20.50 8.94
CA ASN A 92 4.85 -21.32 7.87
C ASN A 92 3.85 -22.32 7.23
N GLY A 93 2.62 -22.36 7.73
CA GLY A 93 1.52 -23.12 7.18
C GLY A 93 0.98 -22.57 5.85
N PRO A 94 -0.02 -23.24 5.26
CA PRO A 94 -0.60 -22.82 3.99
C PRO A 94 -1.21 -21.42 4.02
N GLN A 95 -1.81 -21.02 5.14
CA GLN A 95 -2.46 -19.71 5.29
C GLN A 95 -1.43 -18.57 5.30
N GLY A 96 -0.41 -18.62 6.16
CA GLY A 96 0.63 -17.60 6.21
C GLY A 96 1.45 -17.50 4.93
N LYS A 97 1.72 -18.62 4.25
CA LYS A 97 2.38 -18.61 2.93
C LYS A 97 1.55 -17.91 1.86
N GLU A 98 0.26 -18.23 1.78
CA GLU A 98 -0.67 -17.56 0.86
C GLU A 98 -0.76 -16.07 1.16
N PHE A 99 -0.93 -15.70 2.44
CA PHE A 99 -0.97 -14.30 2.86
C PHE A 99 0.29 -13.55 2.44
N ARG A 100 1.49 -14.06 2.73
CA ARG A 100 2.74 -13.37 2.36
C ARG A 100 2.90 -13.22 0.85
N ASN A 101 2.50 -14.22 0.07
CA ASN A 101 2.54 -14.16 -1.39
C ASN A 101 1.55 -13.13 -1.96
N ASN A 102 0.41 -12.93 -1.28
CA ASN A 102 -0.66 -12.03 -1.73
C ASN A 102 -0.82 -10.78 -0.84
N MET A 103 0.16 -10.46 0.01
CA MET A 103 0.04 -9.44 1.07
C MET A 103 -0.33 -8.07 0.49
N TRP A 104 0.21 -7.75 -0.68
CA TRP A 104 -0.11 -6.51 -1.39
C TRP A 104 -1.56 -6.45 -1.85
N GLN A 105 -2.13 -7.58 -2.32
CA GLN A 105 -3.54 -7.65 -2.72
C GLN A 105 -4.47 -7.52 -1.51
N TYR A 106 -4.15 -8.18 -0.39
CA TYR A 106 -4.89 -7.96 0.87
C TYR A 106 -4.81 -6.50 1.33
N ASN A 107 -3.63 -5.88 1.25
CA ASN A 107 -3.47 -4.47 1.58
C ASN A 107 -4.38 -3.59 0.72
N ILE A 108 -4.38 -3.78 -0.62
CA ILE A 108 -5.24 -3.02 -1.53
C ILE A 108 -6.72 -3.26 -1.26
N ALA A 109 -7.08 -4.52 -1.01
CA ALA A 109 -8.45 -4.88 -0.68
C ALA A 109 -8.93 -4.20 0.60
N LEU A 110 -8.02 -3.77 1.49
CA LEU A 110 -8.29 -3.03 2.72
C LEU A 110 -8.00 -1.52 2.60
N SER A 111 -7.41 -1.02 1.52
CA SER A 111 -7.07 0.42 1.41
C SER A 111 -8.31 1.31 1.49
N PHE A 112 -8.19 2.48 2.12
CA PHE A 112 -9.22 3.52 2.12
C PHE A 112 -9.22 4.33 0.82
N THR A 113 -8.07 4.37 0.15
CA THR A 113 -7.84 5.23 -1.02
C THR A 113 -7.40 4.41 -2.22
N SER A 114 -7.77 4.87 -3.41
CA SER A 114 -7.34 4.28 -4.67
C SER A 114 -6.03 4.89 -5.16
N LEU A 115 -5.30 4.16 -6.01
CA LEU A 115 -4.11 4.68 -6.67
C LEU A 115 -4.49 5.46 -7.92
N GLY A 116 -4.08 6.71 -7.99
CA GLY A 116 -4.43 7.66 -9.05
C GLY A 116 -3.50 7.66 -10.25
N VAL A 117 -2.91 6.52 -10.61
CA VAL A 117 -1.93 6.42 -11.71
C VAL A 117 -2.58 6.08 -13.05
N LYS A 118 -1.99 6.58 -14.15
CA LYS A 118 -2.26 6.05 -15.49
C LYS A 118 -1.25 4.93 -15.74
N GLU A 119 -1.71 3.69 -15.60
CA GLU A 119 -0.89 2.53 -15.94
C GLU A 119 -0.71 2.41 -17.45
N ASN A 120 0.55 2.29 -17.87
CA ASN A 120 0.90 1.95 -19.23
C ASN A 120 1.24 0.46 -19.30
N GLN A 121 0.27 -0.34 -19.75
CA GLN A 121 0.36 -1.80 -19.89
C GLN A 121 1.23 -2.25 -21.08
N SER A 122 1.88 -1.34 -21.81
CA SER A 122 2.80 -1.72 -22.91
C SER A 122 4.01 -2.52 -22.46
N VAL A 123 4.36 -2.47 -21.17
CA VAL A 123 5.62 -3.02 -20.64
C VAL A 123 5.48 -4.44 -20.09
N SER A 124 4.26 -4.90 -19.79
CA SER A 124 4.00 -6.19 -19.13
C SER A 124 3.85 -7.39 -20.09
N ARG A 125 4.45 -7.34 -21.28
CA ARG A 125 4.31 -8.39 -22.32
C ARG A 125 5.38 -9.50 -22.27
N GLY A 126 6.23 -9.53 -21.25
CA GLY A 126 7.30 -10.52 -21.09
C GLY A 126 7.05 -11.54 -19.98
N SER A 127 7.78 -12.66 -20.01
CA SER A 127 7.75 -13.75 -19.00
C SER A 127 8.50 -13.43 -17.69
N GLY A 128 8.82 -12.15 -17.44
CA GLY A 128 9.56 -11.70 -16.25
C GLY A 128 8.66 -11.27 -15.09
N SER A 129 9.27 -10.80 -13.99
CA SER A 129 8.54 -10.16 -12.89
C SER A 129 7.65 -9.02 -13.43
N PRO A 130 6.41 -8.87 -12.96
CA PRO A 130 5.48 -7.87 -13.51
C PRO A 130 6.02 -6.46 -13.27
N ILE A 131 6.42 -5.80 -14.36
CA ILE A 131 6.82 -4.39 -14.36
C ILE A 131 5.62 -3.59 -14.87
N PHE A 132 5.20 -2.59 -14.09
CA PHE A 132 4.22 -1.60 -14.52
C PHE A 132 4.92 -0.25 -14.70
N LYS A 133 4.55 0.47 -15.75
CA LYS A 133 5.05 1.82 -16.01
C LYS A 133 3.94 2.81 -15.75
N ILE A 134 4.20 3.81 -14.93
CA ILE A 134 3.27 4.91 -14.70
C ILE A 134 3.69 6.13 -15.52
N GLN A 135 2.70 6.90 -15.97
CA GLN A 135 2.93 8.22 -16.53
C GLN A 135 2.29 9.28 -15.64
N GLY A 136 3.08 10.27 -15.23
CA GLY A 136 2.67 11.31 -14.28
C GLY A 136 3.09 10.99 -12.86
N GLU A 137 2.39 11.57 -11.89
CA GLU A 137 2.68 11.46 -10.47
C GLU A 137 1.88 10.31 -9.82
N LEU A 138 2.52 9.58 -8.92
CA LEU A 138 1.84 8.63 -8.05
C LEU A 138 1.09 9.41 -6.99
N CYS A 139 -0.24 9.31 -7.02
CA CYS A 139 -1.11 9.97 -6.06
C CYS A 139 -2.14 9.02 -5.48
N HIS A 140 -2.57 9.28 -4.25
CA HIS A 140 -3.70 8.58 -3.63
C HIS A 140 -4.97 9.41 -3.80
N LYS A 141 -6.07 8.72 -4.08
CA LYS A 141 -7.35 9.32 -4.40
C LYS A 141 -8.45 8.84 -3.45
N ALA A 142 -9.11 9.80 -2.81
CA ALA A 142 -10.33 9.58 -2.04
C ALA A 142 -11.56 9.67 -2.96
N GLY A 143 -12.46 8.69 -2.85
CA GLY A 143 -13.75 8.71 -3.53
C GLY A 143 -14.88 9.22 -2.63
N SER A 144 -16.11 9.26 -3.17
CA SER A 144 -17.30 9.45 -2.34
C SER A 144 -17.49 8.28 -1.39
N LEU A 145 -18.03 8.56 -0.21
CA LEU A 145 -18.29 7.58 0.85
C LEU A 145 -19.44 6.63 0.48
N ILE A 146 -20.39 7.09 -0.33
CA ILE A 146 -21.45 6.25 -0.89
C ILE A 146 -21.10 5.88 -2.33
N PRO A 147 -21.25 4.60 -2.72
CA PRO A 147 -21.04 4.17 -4.11
C PRO A 147 -22.05 4.81 -5.06
N THR A 148 -21.59 5.07 -6.29
CA THR A 148 -22.48 5.46 -7.39
C THR A 148 -23.52 4.36 -7.64
N PRO A 149 -24.79 4.69 -7.91
CA PRO A 149 -25.80 3.68 -8.23
C PRO A 149 -25.33 2.69 -9.29
N GLY A 150 -25.47 1.39 -9.00
CA GLY A 150 -25.04 0.30 -9.89
C GLY A 150 -23.55 -0.05 -9.85
N ARG A 151 -22.74 0.62 -9.02
CA ARG A 151 -21.33 0.25 -8.78
C ARG A 151 -21.22 -0.56 -7.49
N VAL A 152 -20.34 -1.56 -7.50
CA VAL A 152 -19.97 -2.32 -6.30
C VAL A 152 -19.14 -1.40 -5.38
N PRO A 153 -19.37 -1.41 -4.06
CA PRO A 153 -18.60 -0.61 -3.12
C PRO A 153 -17.11 -0.99 -3.14
N SER A 154 -16.24 0.01 -2.94
CA SER A 154 -14.79 -0.19 -2.90
C SER A 154 -14.09 0.81 -1.98
N TYR A 155 -12.87 0.47 -1.56
CA TYR A 155 -12.00 1.30 -0.73
C TYR A 155 -12.70 1.81 0.56
N ALA A 156 -12.61 3.10 0.87
CA ALA A 156 -13.25 3.75 2.02
C ALA A 156 -14.74 3.43 2.18
N GLN A 157 -15.47 3.19 1.08
CA GLN A 157 -16.90 2.89 1.12
C GLN A 157 -17.17 1.63 1.93
N LEU A 158 -16.28 0.65 1.88
CA LEU A 158 -16.43 -0.65 2.55
C LEU A 158 -16.30 -0.55 4.07
N TYR A 159 -15.87 0.57 4.62
CA TYR A 159 -15.83 0.81 6.07
C TYR A 159 -17.16 1.31 6.64
N ILE A 160 -18.11 1.67 5.78
CA ILE A 160 -19.43 2.18 6.17
C ILE A 160 -20.48 1.05 6.18
N TYR A 161 -20.20 -0.05 5.49
CA TYR A 161 -21.08 -1.21 5.47
C TYR A 161 -20.93 -2.05 6.73
N GLU A 162 -22.01 -2.76 7.07
CA GLU A 162 -21.96 -3.83 8.08
C GLU A 162 -20.80 -4.79 7.79
N PRO A 163 -20.03 -5.22 8.82
CA PRO A 163 -18.79 -5.98 8.63
C PRO A 163 -18.93 -7.21 7.73
N HIS A 164 -20.05 -7.92 7.84
CA HIS A 164 -20.32 -9.09 7.00
C HIS A 164 -20.51 -8.72 5.52
N ALA A 165 -21.26 -7.66 5.24
CA ALA A 165 -21.47 -7.19 3.87
C ALA A 165 -20.17 -6.65 3.25
N ALA A 166 -19.37 -5.92 4.04
CA ALA A 166 -18.05 -5.44 3.63
C ALA A 166 -17.14 -6.61 3.24
N LEU A 167 -17.12 -7.69 4.03
CA LEU A 167 -16.36 -8.90 3.74
C LEU A 167 -16.79 -9.55 2.42
N GLU A 168 -18.10 -9.68 2.18
CA GLU A 168 -18.61 -10.25 0.92
C GLU A 168 -18.13 -9.44 -0.29
N TYR A 169 -18.20 -8.11 -0.22
CA TYR A 169 -17.71 -7.26 -1.31
C TYR A 169 -16.19 -7.36 -1.49
N ARG A 170 -15.41 -7.44 -0.40
CA ARG A 170 -13.96 -7.63 -0.49
C ARG A 170 -13.61 -8.96 -1.17
N ILE A 171 -14.30 -10.04 -0.85
CA ILE A 171 -14.09 -11.35 -1.47
C ILE A 171 -14.58 -11.39 -2.91
N GLN A 172 -15.73 -10.79 -3.21
CA GLN A 172 -16.23 -10.67 -4.58
C GLN A 172 -15.23 -9.92 -5.48
N ASN A 173 -14.65 -8.83 -4.97
CA ASN A 173 -13.67 -8.02 -5.70
C ASN A 173 -12.28 -8.69 -5.80
N ASN A 174 -11.98 -9.69 -4.95
CA ASN A 174 -10.67 -10.33 -4.84
C ASN A 174 -10.83 -11.86 -4.72
N ASN A 175 -11.38 -12.49 -5.75
CA ASN A 175 -11.80 -13.91 -5.75
C ASN A 175 -10.67 -14.93 -5.56
N ASN A 176 -9.41 -14.52 -5.73
CA ASN A 176 -8.22 -15.33 -5.53
C ASN A 176 -7.71 -15.32 -4.08
N LEU A 177 -8.26 -14.45 -3.21
CA LEU A 177 -7.86 -14.34 -1.81
C LEU A 177 -8.68 -15.25 -0.91
N ARG A 178 -8.09 -15.69 0.20
CA ARG A 178 -8.78 -16.53 1.16
C ARG A 178 -9.74 -15.72 2.03
N ARG A 179 -10.96 -16.23 2.17
CA ARG A 179 -12.02 -15.64 3.00
C ARG A 179 -11.63 -15.52 4.47
N ASP A 180 -11.11 -16.58 5.06
CA ASP A 180 -10.71 -16.62 6.48
C ASP A 180 -9.61 -15.61 6.80
N THR A 181 -8.64 -15.45 5.88
CA THR A 181 -7.59 -14.44 6.01
C THR A 181 -8.16 -13.02 5.87
N MET A 182 -9.03 -12.76 4.89
CA MET A 182 -9.64 -11.44 4.70
C MET A 182 -10.47 -11.01 5.92
N ASP A 183 -11.26 -11.93 6.47
CA ASP A 183 -12.10 -11.69 7.65
C ASP A 183 -11.24 -11.32 8.87
N LEU A 184 -10.17 -12.08 9.12
CA LEU A 184 -9.20 -11.78 10.17
C LEU A 184 -8.57 -10.40 9.99
N LEU A 185 -8.14 -10.07 8.78
CA LEU A 185 -7.48 -8.78 8.52
C LEU A 185 -8.45 -7.62 8.63
N GLN A 186 -9.70 -7.78 8.18
CA GLN A 186 -10.74 -6.77 8.34
C GLN A 186 -10.97 -6.47 9.82
N GLU A 187 -11.12 -7.49 10.67
CA GLU A 187 -11.28 -7.30 12.10
C GLU A 187 -10.07 -6.61 12.74
N VAL A 188 -8.84 -6.98 12.34
CA VAL A 188 -7.62 -6.31 12.80
C VAL A 188 -7.63 -4.83 12.42
N VAL A 189 -7.93 -4.51 11.17
CA VAL A 189 -7.91 -3.12 10.69
C VAL A 189 -9.00 -2.30 11.35
N THR A 190 -10.24 -2.78 11.40
CA THR A 190 -11.35 -2.05 12.02
C THR A 190 -11.11 -1.80 13.52
N ALA A 191 -10.45 -2.71 14.22
CA ALA A 191 -10.19 -2.54 15.66
C ALA A 191 -8.98 -1.65 16.00
N ASN A 192 -8.00 -1.50 15.11
CA ASN A 192 -6.71 -0.88 15.45
C ASN A 192 -6.36 0.36 14.60
N HIS A 193 -6.87 0.46 13.37
CA HIS A 193 -6.48 1.49 12.41
C HIS A 193 -7.23 2.81 12.66
N GLN A 194 -6.50 3.89 12.96
CA GLN A 194 -7.08 5.18 13.39
C GLN A 194 -8.14 5.76 12.43
N TYR A 195 -8.01 5.52 11.12
CA TYR A 195 -8.92 6.09 10.13
C TYR A 195 -10.22 5.30 9.93
N ALA A 196 -10.33 4.07 10.44
CA ALA A 196 -11.57 3.30 10.33
C ALA A 196 -12.71 4.04 11.04
N ASP A 197 -12.50 4.40 12.31
CA ASP A 197 -13.46 5.17 13.11
C ASP A 197 -13.77 6.55 12.51
N ILE A 198 -12.76 7.22 11.99
CA ILE A 198 -12.91 8.56 11.41
C ILE A 198 -13.81 8.52 10.17
N PHE A 199 -13.66 7.53 9.29
CA PHE A 199 -14.50 7.40 8.10
C PHE A 199 -15.93 6.99 8.45
N MET A 200 -16.13 6.14 9.47
CA MET A 200 -17.46 5.83 9.98
C MET A 200 -18.15 7.07 10.55
N HIS A 201 -17.45 7.83 11.40
CA HIS A 201 -18.02 9.04 11.99
C HIS A 201 -18.29 10.14 10.94
N ALA A 202 -17.43 10.26 9.93
CA ALA A 202 -17.67 11.16 8.80
C ALA A 202 -18.98 10.81 8.07
N ASP A 203 -19.27 9.53 7.89
CA ASP A 203 -20.54 9.09 7.30
C ASP A 203 -21.75 9.44 8.19
N GLU A 204 -21.66 9.25 9.50
CA GLU A 204 -22.71 9.65 10.46
C GLU A 204 -23.01 11.15 10.39
N VAL A 205 -21.98 12.00 10.41
CA VAL A 205 -22.11 13.46 10.30
C VAL A 205 -22.79 13.82 8.98
N LEU A 206 -22.38 13.20 7.87
CA LEU A 206 -22.99 13.44 6.57
C LEU A 206 -24.43 12.91 6.49
N HIS A 207 -24.80 11.90 7.28
CA HIS A 207 -26.18 11.43 7.40
C HIS A 207 -27.09 12.38 8.19
N GLN A 208 -26.55 13.10 9.17
CA GLN A 208 -27.29 14.13 9.93
C GLN A 208 -27.60 15.39 9.10
N HIS A 209 -26.91 15.59 7.97
CA HIS A 209 -27.11 16.71 7.06
C HIS A 209 -27.60 16.24 5.66
N PRO A 210 -28.80 15.63 5.54
CA PRO A 210 -29.29 15.10 4.27
C PRO A 210 -29.62 16.18 3.24
N ASP A 211 -29.95 17.39 3.69
CA ASP A 211 -30.42 18.51 2.84
C ASP A 211 -29.28 19.33 2.22
N ALA A 212 -28.02 19.01 2.55
CA ALA A 212 -26.85 19.65 1.97
C ALA A 212 -26.35 18.79 0.78
N PRO A 213 -26.68 19.14 -0.48
CA PRO A 213 -26.29 18.36 -1.66
C PRO A 213 -24.77 18.26 -1.84
N GLU A 214 -24.00 19.15 -1.20
CA GLU A 214 -22.53 19.14 -1.16
C GLU A 214 -21.97 19.01 0.26
N ALA A 215 -22.63 18.28 1.16
CA ALA A 215 -22.07 18.02 2.47
C ALA A 215 -20.69 17.36 2.33
N THR A 216 -19.65 18.05 2.83
CA THR A 216 -18.28 17.56 2.86
C THR A 216 -17.78 17.50 4.28
N VAL A 217 -16.99 16.48 4.59
CA VAL A 217 -16.24 16.37 5.83
C VAL A 217 -14.77 16.59 5.50
N ARG A 218 -14.12 17.50 6.22
CA ARG A 218 -12.68 17.72 6.09
C ARG A 218 -11.94 16.96 7.16
N LEU A 219 -10.83 16.35 6.80
CA LEU A 219 -9.85 15.83 7.74
C LEU A 219 -8.68 16.81 7.77
N ARG A 220 -8.39 17.33 8.96
CA ARG A 220 -7.36 18.34 9.20
C ARG A 220 -6.45 17.87 10.33
N VAL A 221 -5.15 18.08 10.12
CA VAL A 221 -4.14 17.95 11.18
C VAL A 221 -4.21 19.18 12.07
N ALA A 222 -4.36 19.01 13.39
CA ALA A 222 -4.44 20.13 14.31
C ALA A 222 -3.10 20.93 14.36
N PRO A 223 -3.12 22.27 14.26
CA PRO A 223 -1.90 23.08 14.32
C PRO A 223 -1.30 23.13 15.74
N GLY A 224 0.04 23.14 15.84
CA GLY A 224 0.78 23.37 17.09
C GLY A 224 1.21 22.12 17.86
N VAL A 225 0.92 20.92 17.36
CA VAL A 225 1.36 19.67 18.00
C VAL A 225 2.83 19.39 17.63
N HIS A 226 3.75 19.87 18.47
CA HIS A 226 5.15 19.43 18.43
C HIS A 226 5.20 17.92 18.73
N ARG A 227 5.44 17.11 17.69
CA ARG A 227 5.60 15.65 17.76
C ARG A 227 6.95 15.21 18.36
N ARG A 228 7.36 15.80 19.49
CA ARG A 228 8.41 15.14 20.27
C ARG A 228 7.79 13.92 20.95
N TRP A 229 8.34 12.77 20.59
CA TRP A 229 8.11 11.41 21.08
C TRP A 229 7.29 11.28 22.38
N GLY A 230 6.20 10.51 22.34
CA GLY A 230 5.53 10.02 23.54
C GLY A 230 3.99 10.07 23.52
N ASN A 231 3.39 10.86 22.62
CA ASN A 231 1.94 10.89 22.47
C ASN A 231 1.56 10.15 21.18
N LEU A 232 0.90 9.00 21.32
CA LEU A 232 0.18 8.37 20.22
C LEU A 232 -0.81 9.41 19.67
N PRO A 233 -0.85 9.68 18.35
CA PRO A 233 -1.86 10.55 17.79
C PRO A 233 -3.24 10.01 18.11
N THR A 234 -4.01 10.78 18.86
CA THR A 234 -5.43 10.48 19.07
C THR A 234 -6.20 10.82 17.78
N ALA A 235 -7.34 10.18 17.52
CA ALA A 235 -8.16 10.49 16.33
C ALA A 235 -8.51 12.00 16.26
N ASP A 236 -8.61 12.65 17.43
CA ASP A 236 -8.80 14.10 17.61
C ASP A 236 -7.64 14.96 17.08
N GLU A 237 -6.43 14.42 16.94
CA GLU A 237 -5.23 15.16 16.48
C GLU A 237 -5.10 15.21 14.95
N VAL A 238 -5.76 14.28 14.25
CA VAL A 238 -5.62 14.08 12.79
C VAL A 238 -6.90 14.40 12.02
N ALA A 239 -8.01 14.68 12.72
CA ALA A 239 -9.27 15.00 12.08
C ALA A 239 -10.11 16.03 12.85
N VAL A 240 -10.19 17.26 12.34
CA VAL A 240 -11.31 18.17 12.66
C VAL A 240 -12.36 18.06 11.56
N ILE A 241 -13.46 17.35 11.84
CA ILE A 241 -14.58 17.18 10.92
C ILE A 241 -15.43 18.45 10.89
N LEU A 242 -15.29 19.24 9.82
CA LEU A 242 -16.10 20.44 9.60
C LEU A 242 -17.05 20.24 8.40
N PRO A 243 -18.38 20.33 8.60
CA PRO A 243 -19.33 20.45 7.49
C PRO A 243 -19.26 21.87 6.90
N GLY A 244 -19.06 22.02 5.58
CA GLY A 244 -19.02 23.37 4.98
C GLY A 244 -18.72 23.45 3.48
N ASP A 245 -18.87 24.67 2.93
CA ASP A 245 -18.63 25.03 1.53
C ASP A 245 -17.12 25.11 1.17
N GLN A 246 -16.79 25.04 -0.13
CA GLN A 246 -15.42 24.91 -0.64
C GLN A 246 -14.52 26.17 -0.44
N SER A 247 -14.99 27.21 0.23
CA SER A 247 -14.37 28.55 0.22
C SER A 247 -13.03 28.64 0.97
N GLU A 248 -12.74 27.72 1.90
CA GLU A 248 -11.49 27.68 2.69
C GLU A 248 -10.77 26.32 2.64
N GLN A 249 -10.68 25.71 1.46
CA GLN A 249 -9.93 24.46 1.32
C GLN A 249 -8.42 24.74 1.36
N GLN A 250 -7.74 24.25 2.39
CA GLN A 250 -6.27 24.26 2.41
C GLN A 250 -5.74 23.08 1.58
N ALA A 251 -4.56 23.24 0.99
CA ALA A 251 -3.91 22.20 0.17
C ALA A 251 -3.64 20.88 0.93
N ARG A 252 -3.76 20.90 2.27
CA ARG A 252 -3.54 19.76 3.16
C ARG A 252 -4.84 19.09 3.62
N ASP A 253 -6.02 19.59 3.29
CA ASP A 253 -7.28 18.99 3.75
C ASP A 253 -7.64 17.75 2.91
N ILE A 254 -8.01 16.64 3.55
CA ILE A 254 -8.71 15.54 2.85
C ILE A 254 -10.20 15.83 2.90
N VAL A 255 -10.81 15.99 1.73
CA VAL A 255 -12.24 16.26 1.62
C VAL A 255 -12.99 14.97 1.32
N LEU A 256 -13.78 14.51 2.28
CA LEU A 256 -14.72 13.41 2.13
C LEU A 256 -16.08 13.95 1.66
N ARG A 257 -16.69 13.27 0.69
CA ARG A 257 -17.99 13.64 0.15
C ARG A 257 -18.97 12.49 0.35
N LYS A 258 -20.21 12.82 0.71
CA LYS A 258 -21.26 11.80 0.90
C LYS A 258 -21.57 11.05 -0.39
N ARG A 259 -22.06 11.76 -1.42
CA ARG A 259 -22.47 11.20 -2.71
C ARG A 259 -21.90 12.04 -3.84
N TYR A 260 -21.56 11.37 -4.94
CA TYR A 260 -21.11 11.99 -6.19
C TYR A 260 -19.84 12.86 -6.03
N GLY A 261 -19.25 13.23 -7.17
CA GLY A 261 -18.06 14.07 -7.21
C GLY A 261 -16.82 13.36 -7.75
N PRO A 262 -15.80 14.15 -8.15
CA PRO A 262 -14.55 13.60 -8.66
C PRO A 262 -13.78 12.89 -7.55
N LEU A 263 -12.91 11.97 -7.96
CA LEU A 263 -11.87 11.47 -7.07
C LEU A 263 -10.95 12.62 -6.65
N MET A 264 -10.77 12.81 -5.34
CA MET A 264 -10.00 13.90 -4.77
C MET A 264 -8.57 13.45 -4.48
N HIS A 265 -7.61 14.28 -4.88
CA HIS A 265 -6.19 14.04 -4.60
C HIS A 265 -5.88 14.25 -3.12
N ILE A 266 -5.19 13.29 -2.49
CA ILE A 266 -4.62 13.46 -1.16
C ILE A 266 -3.17 13.90 -1.32
N SER A 267 -2.80 15.03 -0.70
CA SER A 267 -1.42 15.49 -0.70
C SER A 267 -0.49 14.44 -0.10
N ASN A 268 0.64 14.18 -0.76
CA ASN A 268 1.72 13.33 -0.23
C ASN A 268 2.37 13.91 1.05
N LEU A 269 2.12 15.19 1.34
CA LEU A 269 2.54 15.84 2.57
C LEU A 269 1.57 15.59 3.73
N HIS A 270 0.40 14.98 3.49
CA HIS A 270 -0.57 14.70 4.54
C HIS A 270 -0.17 13.44 5.33
N PRO A 271 -0.22 13.44 6.67
CA PRO A 271 0.20 12.27 7.46
C PRO A 271 -0.67 11.03 7.20
N ALA A 272 -1.91 11.20 6.77
CA ALA A 272 -2.79 10.09 6.35
C ALA A 272 -2.46 9.51 4.97
N TYR A 273 -1.58 10.15 4.19
CA TYR A 273 -1.31 9.73 2.81
C TYR A 273 -0.87 8.27 2.72
N THR A 274 0.14 7.89 3.51
CA THR A 274 0.67 6.52 3.52
C THR A 274 -0.28 5.54 4.21
N PRO A 275 -0.78 5.79 5.44
CA PRO A 275 -1.62 4.82 6.16
C PRO A 275 -2.96 4.53 5.46
N LEU A 276 -3.58 5.50 4.78
CA LEU A 276 -4.85 5.26 4.07
C LEU A 276 -4.70 4.31 2.87
N TYR A 277 -3.49 4.18 2.31
CA TYR A 277 -3.23 3.25 1.21
C TYR A 277 -2.54 1.97 1.70
N TYR A 278 -1.51 2.10 2.53
CA TYR A 278 -0.75 1.00 3.12
C TYR A 278 -1.30 0.67 4.51
N VAL A 279 -2.46 0.03 4.56
CA VAL A 279 -3.19 -0.23 5.81
C VAL A 279 -2.52 -1.31 6.66
N LEU A 280 -2.01 -2.38 6.05
CA LEU A 280 -1.40 -3.49 6.80
C LEU A 280 -0.04 -3.15 7.42
N PRO A 281 0.83 -2.35 6.77
CA PRO A 281 2.07 -1.86 7.41
C PRO A 281 1.85 -0.83 8.51
N PHE A 282 0.68 -0.18 8.56
CA PHE A 282 0.33 0.82 9.58
C PHE A 282 -0.93 0.36 10.35
N PRO A 283 -0.89 -0.82 11.01
CA PRO A 283 -2.10 -1.43 11.59
C PRO A 283 -2.61 -0.67 12.82
N HIS A 284 -1.76 0.16 13.44
CA HIS A 284 -2.06 0.93 14.65
C HIS A 284 -2.45 2.37 14.32
N ARG A 285 -2.38 3.25 15.33
CA ARG A 285 -2.67 4.69 15.21
C ARG A 285 -1.46 5.48 14.71
N GLU A 286 -0.81 4.98 13.66
CA GLU A 286 0.42 5.56 13.15
C GLU A 286 0.14 6.54 12.02
N ASN A 287 0.93 7.63 12.00
CA ASN A 287 0.95 8.58 10.91
C ASN A 287 2.09 8.26 9.94
N GLY A 288 1.86 8.51 8.66
CA GLY A 288 2.91 8.54 7.66
C GLY A 288 3.79 9.79 7.79
N TRP A 289 4.66 9.96 6.79
CA TRP A 289 5.60 11.07 6.73
C TRP A 289 4.86 12.44 6.68
N HIS A 290 5.44 13.45 7.33
CA HIS A 290 4.97 14.83 7.33
C HIS A 290 6.19 15.77 7.44
N PRO A 291 6.18 16.97 6.82
CA PRO A 291 7.31 17.90 6.89
C PRO A 291 7.72 18.33 8.31
N ASP A 292 6.76 18.32 9.24
CA ASP A 292 6.97 18.72 10.65
C ASP A 292 7.24 17.51 11.58
N LEU A 293 7.60 16.34 11.04
CA LEU A 293 8.15 15.19 11.80
C LEU A 293 9.60 15.46 12.26
#